data_AF-A0A819VPA3-F1
#
_entry.id   AF-A0A819VPA3-F1
#
_cell.length_a   1.000
_cell.length_b   1.000
_cell.length_c   1.000
_cell.angle_alpha   90.00
_cell.angle_beta   90.00
_cell.angle_gamma   90.00
#
_symmetry.space_group_name_H-M   'P 1'
#
loop_
_entity.id
_entity.type
_entity.pdbx_description
1 polymer ?
#
loop_
_entity_poly.entity_id
_entity_poly.type
_entity_poly.pdbx_seq_one_letter_code
_entity_poly.pdbx_strand_id
1 'polypeptide(L)' 'FHFINMAEATTNTTNNDIYIPSVMKAAQQSGFGEVRDVLMLGENVSVPRQLSSKQILVYQK' A
#
# COMPACT_ATOMS: atom_id res chain seq x y z
N PHE A 1 -7.57 -2.11 -16.85
CA PHE A 1 -6.39 -1.61 -16.13
C PHE A 1 -6.28 -2.38 -14.81
N HIS A 2 -5.14 -3.02 -14.54
CA HIS A 2 -4.87 -3.73 -13.27
C HIS A 2 -3.99 -2.81 -12.41
N PHE A 3 -4.51 -2.33 -11.29
CA PHE A 3 -3.76 -1.49 -10.35
C PHE A 3 -3.11 -2.38 -9.30
N ILE A 4 -1.77 -2.37 -9.24
CA ILE A 4 -1.02 -3.00 -8.15
C ILE A 4 -1.03 -1.99 -6.99
N ASN A 5 -1.75 -2.32 -5.91
CA ASN A 5 -1.68 -1.55 -4.66
C ASN A 5 -0.28 -1.77 -4.05
N MET A 6 0.60 -0.79 -4.18
CA MET A 6 1.92 -0.78 -3.53
C MET A 6 1.75 -0.22 -2.12
N ALA A 7 2.23 -0.95 -1.10
CA ALA A 7 2.20 -0.52 0.29
C ALA A 7 3.58 -0.37 0.90
N GLU A 8 3.76 0.73 1.64
CA GLU A 8 4.99 1.15 2.29
C GLU A 8 5.00 0.72 3.78
N ALA A 9 6.13 0.19 4.26
CA ALA A 9 6.36 -0.46 5.55
C ALA A 9 7.78 -0.23 6.11
N THR A 10 7.98 0.77 6.97
CA THR A 10 9.31 1.13 7.52
C THR A 10 9.85 0.11 8.54
N THR A 11 11.06 -0.44 8.31
CA THR A 11 11.73 -1.41 9.19
C THR A 11 12.89 -0.80 9.99
N ASN A 12 12.83 -0.79 11.33
CA ASN A 12 13.96 -0.54 12.21
C ASN A 12 14.47 -1.86 12.80
N THR A 13 15.71 -2.23 12.44
CA THR A 13 16.28 -3.55 12.75
C THR A 13 17.04 -3.55 14.08
N THR A 14 16.41 -4.09 15.12
CA THR A 14 17.04 -4.84 16.22
C THR A 14 16.03 -5.91 16.67
N ASN A 15 16.34 -7.18 16.40
CA ASN A 15 15.43 -8.34 16.36
C ASN A 15 14.56 -8.37 15.10
N ASN A 16 14.55 -9.50 14.40
CA ASN A 16 14.05 -9.66 13.02
C ASN A 16 12.50 -9.65 12.91
N ASP A 17 11.83 -8.88 13.76
CA ASP A 17 10.42 -8.58 13.65
C ASP A 17 10.26 -7.39 12.70
N ILE A 18 10.26 -7.67 11.40
CA ILE A 18 9.89 -6.68 10.38
C ILE A 18 8.46 -6.24 10.68
N TYR A 19 8.33 -5.07 11.32
CA TYR A 19 7.03 -4.48 11.59
C TYR A 19 6.42 -3.98 10.27
N ILE A 20 5.39 -4.70 9.81
CA ILE A 20 4.55 -4.25 8.69
C ILE A 20 3.44 -3.37 9.27
N PRO A 21 3.39 -2.06 8.94
CA PRO A 21 2.36 -1.17 9.44
C PRO A 21 0.99 -1.62 8.93
N SER A 22 -0.05 -1.29 9.70
CA SER A 22 -1.44 -1.56 9.31
C SER A 22 -1.94 -0.68 8.17
N VAL A 23 -1.29 0.47 7.95
CA VAL A 23 -1.67 1.48 6.96
C VAL A 23 -0.46 1.98 6.18
N MET A 24 -0.72 2.50 4.99
CA MET A 24 0.25 3.02 4.03
C MET A 24 -0.30 4.25 3.30
N LYS A 25 0.59 5.02 2.68
CA LYS A 25 0.20 6.07 1.73
C LYS A 25 0.04 5.48 0.34
N ALA A 26 -1.08 5.74 -0.32
CA ALA A 26 -1.31 5.29 -1.70
C ALA A 26 -2.19 6.26 -2.49
N ALA A 27 -2.00 6.29 -3.81
CA ALA A 27 -2.92 6.97 -4.70
C ALA A 27 -4.24 6.17 -4.77
N GLN A 28 -5.35 6.85 -4.49
CA GLN A 28 -6.69 6.26 -4.52
C GLN A 28 -7.55 7.01 -5.51
N GLN A 29 -8.36 6.25 -6.25
CA GLN A 29 -9.35 6.80 -7.17
C GLN A 29 -10.68 6.98 -6.41
N SER A 30 -11.18 8.21 -6.34
CA SER A 30 -12.42 8.56 -5.62
C SER A 30 -13.67 8.60 -6.51
N GLY A 31 -13.52 8.51 -7.84
CA GLY A 31 -14.63 8.59 -8.80
C GLY A 31 -14.21 8.29 -10.24
N PHE A 32 -15.04 8.68 -11.20
CA PHE A 32 -14.77 8.52 -12.64
C PHE A 32 -14.61 9.89 -13.31
N GLY A 33 -13.60 10.07 -14.16
CA GLY A 33 -13.31 11.34 -14.80
C GLY A 33 -11.82 11.52 -15.10
N GLU A 34 -11.42 12.77 -15.31
CA GLU A 34 -10.03 13.15 -15.54
C GLU A 34 -9.14 12.79 -14.34
N VAL A 35 -7.95 12.27 -14.63
CA VAL A 35 -7.06 11.65 -13.63
C VAL A 35 -6.73 12.61 -12.48
N ARG A 36 -6.52 13.89 -12.78
CA ARG A 36 -6.19 14.92 -11.78
C ARG A 36 -7.34 15.22 -10.82
N ASP A 37 -8.58 15.00 -11.25
CA ASP A 37 -9.77 15.33 -10.48
C ASP A 37 -10.22 14.14 -9.61
N VAL A 38 -9.84 12.91 -10.00
CA VAL A 38 -10.27 11.67 -9.33
C VAL A 38 -9.17 10.93 -8.57
N LEU A 39 -7.89 11.23 -8.81
CA LEU A 39 -6.78 10.69 -8.02
C LEU A 39 -6.48 11.57 -6.82
N MET A 40 -6.51 10.96 -5.64
CA MET A 40 -6.17 11.59 -4.38
C MET A 40 -5.10 10.77 -3.66
N LEU A 41 -4.25 11.43 -2.87
CA LEU A 41 -3.33 10.73 -1.98
C LEU A 41 -4.09 10.32 -0.70
N GLY A 42 -4.31 9.02 -0.53
CA GLY A 42 -4.81 8.46 0.72
C GLY A 42 -3.66 8.21 1.67
N GLU A 43 -3.67 8.85 2.85
CA GLU A 43 -2.58 8.71 3.82
C GLU A 43 -2.69 7.49 4.73
N ASN A 44 -3.89 6.90 4.84
CA ASN A 44 -4.21 5.83 5.78
C ASN A 44 -4.87 4.62 5.08
N VAL A 45 -4.29 4.18 3.97
CA VAL A 45 -4.82 3.04 3.21
C VAL A 45 -4.40 1.73 3.87
N SER A 46 -5.31 0.79 4.08
CA SER A 46 -4.99 -0.46 4.78
C SER A 46 -4.01 -1.33 3.99
N VAL A 47 -2.99 -1.85 4.68
CA VAL A 47 -2.07 -2.84 4.11
C VAL A 47 -2.74 -4.22 4.08
N PRO A 48 -2.80 -4.91 2.93
CA PRO A 48 -3.38 -6.23 2.85
C PRO A 48 -2.61 -7.25 3.70
N ARG A 49 -3.29 -7.89 4.66
CA ARG A 49 -2.67 -8.90 5.55
C ARG A 49 -2.92 -10.34 5.11
N GLN A 50 -4.07 -10.63 4.50
CA GLN A 50 -4.35 -11.94 3.93
C GLN A 50 -3.88 -11.99 2.48
N LEU A 51 -2.66 -12.51 2.27
CA LEU A 51 -2.13 -12.81 0.94
C LEU A 51 -2.43 -14.26 0.59
N SER A 52 -2.81 -14.53 -0.65
CA SER A 52 -2.86 -15.90 -1.18
C SER A 52 -1.43 -16.46 -1.33
N SER A 53 -1.30 -17.78 -1.47
CA SER A 53 -0.01 -18.47 -1.59
C SER A 53 0.85 -18.06 -2.80
N LYS A 54 0.30 -17.27 -3.73
CA LYS A 54 1.00 -16.75 -4.92
C LYS A 54 1.18 -15.23 -4.90
N GLN A 55 0.87 -14.58 -3.78
CA GLN A 55 1.01 -13.13 -3.63
C GLN A 55 2.16 -12.80 -2.68
N ILE A 56 2.88 -11.73 -3.01
CA ILE A 56 3.94 -11.18 -2.19
C ILE A 56 3.64 -9.71 -1.92
N LEU A 57 3.89 -9.28 -0.68
CA LEU A 57 3.90 -7.86 -0.33
C LEU A 57 5.32 -7.34 -0.55
N VAL A 58 5.45 -6.35 -1.44
CA VAL A 58 6.74 -5.71 -1.72
C VAL A 58 6.77 -4.36 -1.03
N TYR A 59 7.76 -4.17 -0.17
CA TYR A 59 8.09 -2.89 0.43
C TYR A 59 9.10 -2.14 -0.43
N GLN A 60 8.84 -0.86 -0.74
CA GLN A 60 9.83 0.05 -1.33
C GLN A 60 10.24 1.09 -0.29
N LYS A 61 11.56 1.32 -0.17
CA LYS A 61 12.19 2.30 0.72
C LYS A 61 12.50 3.58 -0.04
#